data_AF-A0A1Y4L8L5-F1
#
_entry.id   AF-A0A1Y4L8L5-F1
#
_cell.length_a   1.000
_cell.length_b   1.000
_cell.length_c   1.000
_cell.angle_alpha   90.00
_cell.angle_beta   90.00
_cell.angle_gamma   90.00
#
_symmetry.space_group_name_H-M   'P 1'
#
loop_
_entity.id
_entity.type
_entity.pdbx_description
1 polymer ?
#
loop_
_entity_poly.entity_id
_entity_poly.type
_entity_poly.pdbx_seq_one_letter_code
_entity_poly.pdbx_strand_id
1 'polypeptide(L)'
;MEQKRPADIFQELLDYLWNGLGLEEKGWKRLKKGDFKKKTKNGLTYQIWFDRSHYNYIDYEIGHGNVEVGFSCIIKQGDDYLYSFRIEPTTGGSFFRMLTEDLRLDTGLLDTFLPLVKANYLDFIDRFEADPVEALQPVCAPFTEAEDYSWRIHVDEQMVERYGTVEQLAEYRRQAELRGTPECKAKTHTGKLLFYQSHAKDVDHAWASSRTREELDQVVEPFVQAMRQTGQWTQEDEAGYHLYRQETDPEKRTFRAWYLIANPQGLPKEFVQRELEFRWKLFPEKKEEIE
;
A
#
# COMPACT_ATOMS: atom_id res chain seq x y z
N MET A 1 24.07 -25.20 -10.03
CA MET A 1 23.12 -24.50 -9.15
C MET A 1 21.81 -25.24 -9.22
N GLU A 2 21.20 -25.55 -8.08
CA GLU A 2 19.96 -26.33 -8.03
C GLU A 2 18.80 -25.51 -8.63
N GLN A 3 18.10 -26.09 -9.62
CA GLN A 3 16.94 -25.47 -10.24
C GLN A 3 15.74 -25.64 -9.30
N LYS A 4 15.19 -24.51 -8.84
CA LYS A 4 14.05 -24.43 -7.91
C LYS A 4 12.77 -24.13 -8.66
N ARG A 5 11.66 -24.68 -8.20
CA ARG A 5 10.32 -24.32 -8.67
C ARG A 5 9.76 -23.20 -7.78
N PRO A 6 8.74 -22.46 -8.22
CA PRO A 6 8.04 -21.47 -7.39
C PRO A 6 7.61 -21.98 -6.01
N ALA A 7 7.24 -23.27 -5.92
CA ALA A 7 6.84 -23.88 -4.65
C ALA A 7 8.02 -23.99 -3.66
N ASP A 8 9.23 -24.20 -4.16
CA ASP A 8 10.44 -24.32 -3.35
C ASP A 8 10.85 -22.93 -2.82
N ILE A 9 10.79 -21.89 -3.67
CA ILE A 9 10.95 -20.47 -3.26
C ILE A 9 9.93 -20.08 -2.19
N PHE A 10 8.67 -20.49 -2.36
CA PHE A 10 7.64 -20.21 -1.37
C PHE A 10 7.92 -20.91 -0.03
N GLN A 11 8.44 -22.15 -0.02
CA GLN A 11 8.83 -22.79 1.24
C GLN A 11 9.98 -22.05 1.91
N GLU A 12 10.99 -21.62 1.16
CA GLU A 12 12.11 -20.84 1.71
C GLU A 12 11.64 -19.52 2.32
N LEU A 13 10.70 -18.83 1.67
CA LEU A 13 10.08 -17.62 2.22
C LEU A 13 9.40 -17.91 3.57
N LEU A 14 8.63 -19.00 3.64
CA LEU A 14 7.93 -19.37 4.86
C LEU A 14 8.92 -19.74 5.97
N ASP A 15 9.98 -20.49 5.66
CA ASP A 15 11.01 -20.86 6.61
C ASP A 15 11.76 -19.62 7.13
N TYR A 16 12.08 -18.70 6.23
CA TYR A 16 12.76 -17.44 6.54
C TYR A 16 11.91 -16.59 7.50
N LEU A 17 10.63 -16.37 7.18
CA LEU A 17 9.74 -15.58 8.02
C LEU A 17 9.42 -16.29 9.35
N TRP A 18 9.23 -17.61 9.34
CA TRP A 18 8.98 -18.39 10.56
C TRP A 18 10.10 -18.21 11.58
N ASN A 19 11.34 -18.38 11.12
CA ASN A 19 12.54 -18.26 11.95
C ASN A 19 12.80 -16.80 12.34
N GLY A 20 12.75 -15.86 11.38
CA GLY A 20 13.03 -14.44 11.60
C GLY A 20 12.06 -13.77 12.58
N LEU A 21 10.82 -14.28 12.66
CA LEU A 21 9.78 -13.79 13.58
C LEU A 21 9.73 -14.56 14.92
N GLY A 22 10.48 -15.66 15.08
CA GLY A 22 10.49 -16.45 16.32
C GLY A 22 9.14 -17.07 16.66
N LEU A 23 8.39 -17.53 15.66
CA LEU A 23 6.97 -17.90 15.81
C LEU A 23 6.76 -19.17 16.64
N GLU A 24 7.67 -20.14 16.56
CA GLU A 24 7.57 -21.41 17.29
C GLU A 24 7.54 -21.20 18.80
N GLU A 25 8.50 -20.42 19.32
CA GLU A 25 8.62 -20.10 20.74
C GLU A 25 7.42 -19.30 21.26
N LYS A 26 6.76 -18.53 20.38
CA LYS A 26 5.54 -17.77 20.67
C LYS A 26 4.24 -18.59 20.55
N GLY A 27 4.34 -19.90 20.30
CA GLY A 27 3.20 -20.82 20.27
C GLY A 27 2.35 -20.75 19.00
N TRP A 28 2.90 -20.21 17.91
CA TRP A 28 2.26 -20.24 16.60
C TRP A 28 2.36 -21.63 15.98
N LYS A 29 1.51 -21.88 14.97
CA LYS A 29 1.53 -23.11 14.19
C LYS A 29 1.56 -22.78 12.71
N ARG A 30 2.35 -23.54 11.95
CA ARG A 30 2.32 -23.52 10.48
C ARG A 30 1.22 -24.44 9.97
N LEU A 31 0.36 -23.91 9.11
CA LEU A 31 -0.72 -24.66 8.47
C LEU A 31 -0.22 -25.35 7.20
N LYS A 32 -0.94 -26.40 6.77
CA LYS A 32 -0.60 -27.17 5.56
C LYS A 32 -0.50 -26.32 4.29
N LYS A 33 -1.22 -25.20 4.22
CA LYS A 33 -1.23 -24.28 3.07
C LYS A 33 -0.14 -23.19 3.13
N GLY A 34 0.62 -23.10 4.22
CA GLY A 34 1.71 -22.14 4.40
C GLY A 34 1.47 -21.12 5.51
N ASP A 35 0.22 -20.68 5.69
CA ASP A 35 -0.17 -19.70 6.70
C ASP A 35 0.34 -20.01 8.12
N PHE A 36 0.62 -18.96 8.88
CA PHE A 36 0.94 -19.07 10.30
C PHE A 36 -0.26 -18.67 11.13
N LYS A 37 -0.57 -19.45 12.17
CA LYS A 37 -1.75 -19.21 12.99
C LYS A 37 -1.49 -19.48 14.47
N LYS A 38 -1.95 -18.58 15.33
CA LYS A 38 -2.06 -18.75 16.79
C LYS A 38 -3.53 -18.61 17.18
N LYS A 39 -4.04 -19.59 17.92
CA LYS A 39 -5.40 -19.54 18.50
C LYS A 39 -5.28 -19.30 19.99
N THR A 40 -6.11 -18.43 20.52
CA THR A 40 -6.18 -18.12 21.95
C THR A 40 -7.39 -18.80 22.60
N LYS A 41 -7.44 -18.78 23.93
CA LYS A 41 -8.57 -19.35 24.70
C LYS A 41 -9.85 -18.49 24.61
N ASN A 42 -9.74 -17.20 24.31
CA ASN A 42 -10.87 -16.26 24.20
C ASN A 42 -11.51 -16.22 22.80
N GLY A 43 -11.17 -17.17 21.92
CA GLY A 43 -11.75 -17.28 20.58
C GLY A 43 -11.08 -16.41 19.52
N LEU A 44 -10.06 -15.63 19.88
CA LEU A 44 -9.26 -14.89 18.90
C LEU A 44 -8.37 -15.84 18.09
N THR A 45 -8.22 -15.49 16.83
CA THR A 45 -7.27 -16.09 15.89
C THR A 45 -6.34 -14.99 15.40
N TYR A 46 -5.05 -15.16 15.63
CA TYR A 46 -4.01 -14.39 14.95
C TYR A 46 -3.51 -15.20 13.78
N GLN A 47 -3.43 -14.60 12.61
CA GLN A 47 -3.00 -15.25 11.38
C GLN A 47 -2.04 -14.36 10.59
N ILE A 48 -0.99 -14.96 10.04
CA ILE A 48 -0.19 -14.40 8.95
C ILE A 48 -0.57 -15.21 7.72
N TRP A 49 -1.29 -14.55 6.81
CA TRP A 49 -1.87 -15.12 5.60
C TRP A 49 -0.94 -14.86 4.43
N PHE A 50 -0.68 -15.90 3.62
CA PHE A 50 0.03 -15.78 2.35
C PHE A 50 -0.86 -16.17 1.15
N ASP A 51 -1.02 -15.25 0.21
CA ASP A 51 -1.68 -15.53 -1.07
C ASP A 51 -0.63 -15.77 -2.15
N ARG A 52 -0.84 -16.78 -2.99
CA ARG A 52 0.09 -17.08 -4.08
C ARG A 52 -0.53 -16.67 -5.40
N SER A 53 0.22 -15.91 -6.21
CA SER A 53 -0.23 -15.59 -7.56
C SER A 53 -0.34 -16.87 -8.40
N HIS A 54 -1.39 -16.95 -9.21
CA HIS A 54 -1.58 -18.04 -10.17
C HIS A 54 -0.58 -17.98 -11.33
N TYR A 55 0.12 -16.86 -11.49
CA TYR A 55 1.08 -16.59 -12.55
C TYR A 55 2.53 -16.82 -12.11
N ASN A 56 2.74 -17.62 -11.06
CA ASN A 56 4.09 -17.92 -10.58
C ASN A 56 4.76 -18.99 -11.44
N TYR A 57 5.94 -18.67 -12.00
CA TYR A 57 6.75 -19.57 -12.82
C TYR A 57 8.24 -19.23 -12.70
N ILE A 58 9.10 -20.19 -13.04
CA ILE A 58 10.54 -19.97 -13.20
C ILE A 58 10.98 -20.73 -14.44
N ASP A 59 11.65 -20.04 -15.36
CA ASP A 59 12.24 -20.58 -16.57
C ASP A 59 13.75 -20.31 -16.56
N TYR A 60 14.52 -21.38 -16.34
CA TYR A 60 15.98 -21.32 -16.28
C TYR A 60 16.64 -21.28 -17.65
N GLU A 61 15.95 -21.64 -18.73
CA GLU A 61 16.51 -21.60 -20.08
C GLU A 61 16.65 -20.16 -20.57
N ILE A 62 15.65 -19.34 -20.27
CA ILE A 62 15.65 -17.91 -20.60
C ILE A 62 16.08 -17.01 -19.45
N GLY A 63 16.43 -17.59 -18.29
CA GLY A 63 16.86 -16.85 -17.10
C GLY A 63 15.79 -15.90 -16.54
N HIS A 64 14.50 -16.25 -16.68
CA HIS A 64 13.39 -15.39 -16.29
C HIS A 64 12.42 -16.11 -15.37
N GLY A 65 11.78 -15.38 -14.47
CA GLY A 65 10.79 -15.94 -13.55
C GLY A 65 10.02 -14.88 -12.79
N ASN A 66 8.85 -15.30 -12.31
CA ASN A 66 8.00 -14.52 -11.44
C ASN A 66 7.52 -15.39 -10.26
N VAL A 67 7.78 -14.94 -9.04
CA VAL A 67 7.16 -15.51 -7.85
C VAL A 67 6.59 -14.36 -7.05
N GLU A 68 5.29 -14.23 -7.11
CA GLU A 68 4.50 -13.21 -6.45
C GLU A 68 3.73 -13.82 -5.29
N VAL A 69 3.84 -13.17 -4.13
CA VAL A 69 3.16 -13.59 -2.90
C VAL A 69 2.53 -12.37 -2.23
N GLY A 70 1.24 -12.46 -1.93
CA GLY A 70 0.51 -11.51 -1.11
C GLY A 70 0.70 -11.82 0.35
N PHE A 71 0.75 -10.78 1.17
CA PHE A 71 1.12 -10.87 2.58
C PHE A 71 0.13 -10.06 3.44
N SER A 72 -0.46 -10.67 4.46
CA SER A 72 -1.36 -9.97 5.38
C SER A 72 -1.34 -10.57 6.78
N CYS A 73 -1.28 -9.71 7.78
CA CYS A 73 -1.39 -10.07 9.19
C CYS A 73 -2.77 -9.68 9.72
N ILE A 74 -3.49 -10.60 10.35
CA ILE A 74 -4.91 -10.38 10.71
C ILE A 74 -5.28 -10.98 12.07
N ILE A 75 -6.07 -10.22 12.84
CA ILE A 75 -6.74 -10.70 14.05
C ILE A 75 -8.21 -10.90 13.72
N LYS A 76 -8.73 -12.09 14.01
CA LYS A 76 -10.14 -12.43 13.81
C LYS A 76 -10.78 -12.97 15.07
N GLN A 77 -12.09 -12.80 15.18
CA GLN A 77 -12.92 -13.49 16.16
C GLN A 77 -14.15 -14.04 15.45
N GLY A 78 -14.25 -15.37 15.35
CA GLY A 78 -15.25 -15.98 14.44
C GLY A 78 -14.97 -15.59 12.99
N ASP A 79 -15.98 -15.04 12.32
CA ASP A 79 -15.88 -14.55 10.94
C ASP A 79 -15.48 -13.06 10.85
N ASP A 80 -15.43 -12.36 11.99
CA ASP A 80 -15.12 -10.93 12.03
C ASP A 80 -13.61 -10.68 11.92
N TYR A 81 -13.22 -9.75 11.04
CA TYR A 81 -11.84 -9.30 10.86
C TYR A 81 -11.61 -8.03 11.66
N LEU A 82 -11.11 -8.18 12.88
CA LEU A 82 -10.99 -7.08 13.84
C LEU A 82 -9.80 -6.15 13.54
N TYR A 83 -8.69 -6.73 13.09
CA TYR A 83 -7.45 -6.00 12.85
C TYR A 83 -6.78 -6.56 11.59
N SER A 84 -6.19 -5.68 10.78
CA SER A 84 -5.32 -6.07 9.68
C SER A 84 -4.10 -5.16 9.60
N PHE A 85 -2.91 -5.75 9.62
CA PHE A 85 -1.67 -5.10 9.24
C PHE A 85 -1.26 -5.60 7.85
N ARG A 86 -0.97 -4.65 6.95
CA ARG A 86 -0.55 -4.90 5.56
C ARG A 86 0.66 -4.05 5.25
N ILE A 87 1.67 -4.66 4.66
CA ILE A 87 2.78 -3.96 4.01
C ILE A 87 2.31 -3.64 2.60
N GLU A 88 2.62 -2.45 2.09
CA GLU A 88 2.22 -1.99 0.76
C GLU A 88 3.33 -2.29 -0.25
N PRO A 89 3.04 -3.04 -1.34
CA PRO A 89 3.99 -3.22 -2.43
C PRO A 89 4.29 -1.88 -3.11
N THR A 90 5.56 -1.64 -3.43
CA THR A 90 6.01 -0.42 -4.13
C THR A 90 5.45 -0.31 -5.55
N THR A 91 5.13 -1.43 -6.18
CA THR A 91 4.55 -1.52 -7.53
C THR A 91 3.05 -1.23 -7.57
N GLY A 92 2.40 -1.03 -6.41
CA GLY A 92 0.96 -1.10 -6.28
C GLY A 92 0.42 -2.53 -6.42
N GLY A 93 -0.81 -2.76 -5.95
CA GLY A 93 -1.46 -4.08 -5.97
C GLY A 93 -1.35 -4.84 -4.64
N SER A 94 -1.41 -6.17 -4.70
CA SER A 94 -1.51 -7.04 -3.50
C SER A 94 -0.39 -8.07 -3.37
N PHE A 95 0.55 -8.11 -4.32
CA PHE A 95 1.60 -9.12 -4.37
C PHE A 95 2.97 -8.47 -4.39
N PHE A 96 3.93 -9.10 -3.72
CA PHE A 96 5.34 -8.74 -3.79
C PHE A 96 6.07 -9.73 -4.69
N ARG A 97 6.94 -9.23 -5.56
CA ARG A 97 7.87 -10.07 -6.31
C ARG A 97 8.99 -10.53 -5.38
N MET A 98 9.06 -11.84 -5.17
CA MET A 98 9.94 -12.48 -4.20
C MET A 98 11.25 -12.98 -4.82
N LEU A 99 11.51 -12.67 -6.10
CA LEU A 99 12.73 -13.10 -6.79
C LEU A 99 13.68 -11.94 -7.01
N THR A 100 14.97 -12.20 -6.79
CA THR A 100 16.07 -11.40 -7.33
C THR A 100 16.27 -11.71 -8.82
N GLU A 101 17.12 -10.92 -9.49
CA GLU A 101 17.52 -11.14 -10.90
C GLU A 101 18.11 -12.53 -11.14
N ASP A 102 18.77 -13.10 -10.13
CA ASP A 102 19.36 -14.46 -10.16
C ASP A 102 18.33 -15.59 -9.94
N LEU A 103 17.02 -15.29 -9.95
CA LEU A 103 15.93 -16.24 -9.71
C LEU A 103 16.03 -16.93 -8.33
N ARG A 104 16.53 -16.21 -7.32
CA ARG A 104 16.58 -16.65 -5.92
C ARG A 104 15.60 -15.85 -5.07
N LEU A 105 15.23 -16.39 -3.92
CA LEU A 105 14.44 -15.65 -2.93
C LEU A 105 15.14 -14.35 -2.56
N ASP A 106 14.41 -13.24 -2.65
CA ASP A 106 14.88 -11.93 -2.22
C ASP A 106 14.77 -11.80 -0.69
N THR A 107 15.81 -12.28 0.01
CA THR A 107 15.88 -12.17 1.48
C THR A 107 16.07 -10.72 1.93
N GLY A 108 16.65 -9.86 1.09
CA GLY A 108 16.80 -8.43 1.39
C GLY A 108 15.45 -7.74 1.49
N LEU A 109 14.49 -8.10 0.62
CA LEU A 109 13.10 -7.69 0.76
C LEU A 109 12.47 -8.21 2.04
N LEU A 110 12.67 -9.50 2.37
CA LEU A 110 12.10 -10.08 3.60
C LEU A 110 12.68 -9.43 4.87
N ASP A 111 13.95 -9.04 4.86
CA ASP A 111 14.59 -8.28 5.94
C ASP A 111 13.86 -6.95 6.21
N THR A 112 13.24 -6.34 5.20
CA THR A 112 12.40 -5.15 5.40
C THR A 112 11.05 -5.46 6.06
N PHE A 113 10.51 -6.67 5.87
CA PHE A 113 9.21 -7.07 6.41
C PHE A 113 9.30 -7.43 7.90
N LEU A 114 10.36 -8.15 8.29
CA LEU A 114 10.55 -8.64 9.66
C LEU A 114 10.35 -7.57 10.74
N PRO A 115 11.02 -6.40 10.70
CA PRO A 115 10.83 -5.37 11.73
C PRO A 115 9.41 -4.79 11.73
N LEU A 116 8.80 -4.62 10.55
CA LEU A 116 7.46 -4.07 10.44
C LEU A 116 6.40 -5.03 11.02
N VAL A 117 6.51 -6.32 10.75
CA VAL A 117 5.63 -7.36 11.29
C VAL A 117 5.81 -7.50 12.80
N LYS A 118 7.05 -7.43 13.30
CA LYS A 118 7.31 -7.44 14.74
C LYS A 118 6.62 -6.25 15.43
N ALA A 119 6.94 -5.03 15.00
CA ALA A 119 6.46 -3.82 15.67
C ALA A 119 4.94 -3.63 15.57
N ASN A 120 4.37 -3.84 14.39
CA ASN A 120 2.97 -3.48 14.14
C ASN A 120 2.00 -4.64 14.38
N TYR A 121 2.47 -5.88 14.43
CA TYR A 121 1.58 -7.02 14.59
C TYR A 121 1.90 -7.87 15.82
N LEU A 122 3.12 -8.37 15.96
CA LEU A 122 3.45 -9.24 17.10
C LEU A 122 3.49 -8.47 18.42
N ASP A 123 4.13 -7.29 18.44
CA ASP A 123 4.19 -6.44 19.63
C ASP A 123 2.83 -5.83 19.95
N PHE A 124 2.02 -5.55 18.92
CA PHE A 124 0.62 -5.16 19.11
C PHE A 124 -0.19 -6.28 19.78
N ILE A 125 -0.05 -7.54 19.31
CA ILE A 125 -0.70 -8.69 19.95
C ILE A 125 -0.26 -8.83 21.41
N ASP A 126 1.04 -8.74 21.68
CA ASP A 126 1.58 -8.91 23.03
C ASP A 126 1.02 -7.82 23.99
N ARG A 127 0.92 -6.55 23.53
CA ARG A 127 0.27 -5.47 24.29
C ARG A 127 -1.24 -5.67 24.42
N PHE A 128 -1.91 -6.05 23.33
CA PHE A 128 -3.36 -6.26 23.31
C PHE A 128 -3.80 -7.42 24.21
N GLU A 129 -3.01 -8.50 24.31
CA GLU A 129 -3.27 -9.60 25.24
C GLU A 129 -3.08 -9.18 26.70
N ALA A 130 -2.21 -8.21 26.98
CA ALA A 130 -1.95 -7.70 28.33
C ALA A 130 -2.99 -6.66 28.77
N ASP A 131 -3.27 -5.69 27.90
CA ASP A 131 -4.24 -4.60 28.12
C ASP A 131 -4.81 -4.13 26.76
N PRO A 132 -6.01 -4.60 26.39
CA PRO A 132 -6.65 -4.21 25.13
C PRO A 132 -6.92 -2.70 25.01
N VAL A 133 -7.22 -2.03 26.14
CA VAL A 133 -7.55 -0.60 26.14
C VAL A 133 -6.30 0.23 25.86
N GLU A 134 -5.18 -0.10 26.51
CA GLU A 134 -3.88 0.53 26.23
C GLU A 134 -3.47 0.29 24.78
N ALA A 135 -3.56 -0.96 24.31
CA ALA A 135 -3.07 -1.33 23.00
C ALA A 135 -3.83 -0.65 21.86
N LEU A 136 -5.13 -0.39 22.03
CA LEU A 136 -5.99 0.28 21.05
C LEU A 136 -5.76 1.78 20.97
N GLN A 137 -5.25 2.43 22.02
CA GLN A 137 -5.06 3.89 22.05
C GLN A 137 -4.31 4.46 20.83
N PRO A 138 -3.14 3.91 20.40
CA PRO A 138 -2.42 4.42 19.22
C PRO A 138 -3.09 4.08 17.86
N VAL A 139 -4.07 3.18 17.85
CA VAL A 139 -4.78 2.72 16.64
C VAL A 139 -6.29 2.97 16.73
N CYS A 140 -6.68 3.99 17.50
CA CYS A 140 -8.07 4.38 17.72
C CYS A 140 -8.63 5.17 16.52
N ALA A 141 -8.48 4.60 15.32
CA ALA A 141 -8.98 5.13 14.06
C ALA A 141 -9.15 3.96 13.08
N PRO A 142 -10.01 4.08 12.04
CA PRO A 142 -10.21 3.01 11.06
C PRO A 142 -8.92 2.56 10.39
N PHE A 143 -7.96 3.48 10.20
CA PHE A 143 -6.64 3.14 9.68
C PHE A 143 -5.55 3.89 10.43
N THR A 144 -4.36 3.30 10.45
CA THR A 144 -3.09 3.95 10.78
C THR A 144 -2.12 3.58 9.66
N GLU A 145 -1.45 4.55 9.06
CA GLU A 145 -0.56 4.31 7.90
C GLU A 145 0.80 4.96 8.19
N ALA A 146 1.85 4.40 7.60
CA ALA A 146 3.17 5.01 7.63
C ALA A 146 3.14 6.39 6.93
N GLU A 147 4.01 7.31 7.35
CA GLU A 147 4.12 8.61 6.66
C GLU A 147 4.56 8.47 5.20
N ASP A 148 5.37 7.44 4.92
CA ASP A 148 5.82 7.08 3.58
C ASP A 148 4.87 6.11 2.87
N TYR A 149 3.73 5.74 3.48
CA TYR A 149 2.73 4.80 2.96
C TYR A 149 3.22 3.37 2.72
N SER A 150 4.38 2.99 3.25
CA SER A 150 4.96 1.64 3.09
C SER A 150 4.16 0.53 3.80
N TRP A 151 3.30 0.89 4.74
CA TRP A 151 2.41 -0.04 5.42
C TRP A 151 1.16 0.65 5.95
N ARG A 152 0.15 -0.18 6.24
CA ARG A 152 -1.13 0.23 6.84
C ARG A 152 -1.64 -0.78 7.85
N ILE A 153 -2.30 -0.24 8.86
CA ILE A 153 -3.13 -0.94 9.83
C ILE A 153 -4.58 -0.55 9.53
N HIS A 154 -5.48 -1.52 9.59
CA HIS A 154 -6.93 -1.32 9.64
C HIS A 154 -7.44 -1.91 10.95
N VAL A 155 -8.23 -1.13 11.67
CA VAL A 155 -8.96 -1.58 12.86
C VAL A 155 -10.43 -1.50 12.52
N ASP A 156 -11.14 -2.62 12.62
CA ASP A 156 -12.58 -2.64 12.46
C ASP A 156 -13.26 -2.05 13.70
N GLU A 157 -14.36 -1.34 13.50
CA GLU A 157 -15.11 -0.70 14.59
C GLU A 157 -15.47 -1.71 15.70
N GLN A 158 -15.82 -2.94 15.31
CA GLN A 158 -16.17 -4.00 16.25
C GLN A 158 -15.02 -4.35 17.21
N MET A 159 -13.77 -4.14 16.81
CA MET A 159 -12.63 -4.34 17.70
C MET A 159 -12.67 -3.33 18.85
N VAL A 160 -12.94 -2.06 18.54
CA VAL A 160 -13.04 -0.98 19.52
C VAL A 160 -14.30 -1.14 20.36
N GLU A 161 -15.42 -1.56 19.78
CA GLU A 161 -16.65 -1.85 20.52
C GLU A 161 -16.49 -2.96 21.55
N ARG A 162 -15.73 -4.02 21.23
CA ARG A 162 -15.55 -5.18 22.10
C ARG A 162 -14.47 -5.00 23.16
N TYR A 163 -13.41 -4.26 22.82
CA TYR A 163 -12.17 -4.24 23.61
C TYR A 163 -11.72 -2.86 24.04
N GLY A 164 -12.30 -1.78 23.49
CA GLY A 164 -11.99 -0.41 23.86
C GLY A 164 -12.96 0.19 24.88
N THR A 165 -12.74 1.45 25.22
CA THR A 165 -13.67 2.24 26.05
C THR A 165 -14.73 2.95 25.21
N VAL A 166 -15.76 3.50 25.88
CA VAL A 166 -16.79 4.32 25.22
C VAL A 166 -16.18 5.57 24.57
N GLU A 167 -15.18 6.17 25.23
CA GLU A 167 -14.45 7.33 24.71
C GLU A 167 -13.61 6.96 23.49
N GLN A 168 -12.98 5.80 23.49
CA GLN A 168 -12.24 5.28 22.33
C GLN A 168 -13.19 5.02 21.16
N LEU A 169 -14.37 4.42 21.39
CA LEU A 169 -15.35 4.21 20.33
C LEU A 169 -15.86 5.54 19.74
N ALA A 170 -16.12 6.53 20.59
CA ALA A 170 -16.53 7.86 20.15
C ALA A 170 -15.43 8.54 19.32
N GLU A 171 -14.18 8.44 19.76
CA GLU A 171 -13.02 8.95 19.01
C GLU A 171 -12.84 8.24 17.68
N TYR A 172 -12.95 6.91 17.65
CA TYR A 172 -12.88 6.11 16.43
C TYR A 172 -13.92 6.59 15.40
N ARG A 173 -15.17 6.77 15.81
CA ARG A 173 -16.26 7.26 14.93
C ARG A 173 -15.98 8.67 14.43
N ARG A 174 -15.49 9.57 15.29
CA ARG A 174 -15.07 10.93 14.91
C ARG A 174 -13.95 10.89 13.87
N GLN A 175 -12.96 10.01 14.03
CA GLN A 175 -11.88 9.81 13.07
C GLN A 175 -12.39 9.21 11.75
N ALA A 176 -13.36 8.31 11.80
CA ALA A 176 -14.01 7.76 10.61
C ALA A 176 -14.74 8.85 9.80
N GLU A 177 -15.46 9.74 10.47
CA GLU A 177 -16.12 10.90 9.85
C GLU A 177 -15.10 11.85 9.23
N LEU A 178 -14.04 12.21 9.97
CA LEU A 178 -12.97 13.07 9.45
C LEU A 178 -12.27 12.48 8.23
N ARG A 179 -12.03 11.16 8.22
CA ARG A 179 -11.47 10.48 7.04
C ARG A 179 -12.39 10.54 5.83
N GLY A 180 -13.68 10.72 6.04
CA GLY A 180 -14.67 10.91 5.00
C GLY A 180 -14.59 12.28 4.31
N THR A 181 -13.90 13.27 4.90
CA THR A 181 -13.83 14.61 4.33
C THR A 181 -13.00 14.63 3.05
N PRO A 182 -13.31 15.55 2.12
CA PRO A 182 -12.55 15.70 0.88
C PRO A 182 -11.05 15.88 1.08
N GLU A 183 -10.64 16.62 2.12
CA GLU A 183 -9.22 16.90 2.41
C GLU A 183 -8.47 15.65 2.84
N CYS A 184 -9.07 14.84 3.72
CA CYS A 184 -8.47 13.59 4.15
C CYS A 184 -8.39 12.58 3.00
N LYS A 185 -9.45 12.46 2.18
CA LYS A 185 -9.43 11.60 0.98
C LYS A 185 -8.37 12.02 -0.01
N ALA A 186 -8.31 13.31 -0.35
CA ALA A 186 -7.30 13.84 -1.25
C ALA A 186 -5.88 13.60 -0.71
N LYS A 187 -5.64 13.81 0.59
CA LYS A 187 -4.34 13.53 1.22
C LYS A 187 -3.97 12.05 1.10
N THR A 188 -4.89 11.13 1.40
CA THR A 188 -4.63 9.68 1.31
C THR A 188 -4.42 9.22 -0.13
N HIS A 189 -5.28 9.62 -1.08
CA HIS A 189 -5.17 9.22 -2.48
C HIS A 189 -3.90 9.77 -3.13
N THR A 190 -3.64 11.07 -2.98
CA THR A 190 -2.42 11.69 -3.51
C THR A 190 -1.18 11.16 -2.82
N GLY A 191 -1.23 10.87 -1.51
CA GLY A 191 -0.13 10.28 -0.77
C GLY A 191 0.27 8.89 -1.26
N LYS A 192 -0.72 8.00 -1.48
CA LYS A 192 -0.48 6.68 -2.09
C LYS A 192 0.07 6.79 -3.50
N LEU A 193 -0.47 7.71 -4.29
CA LEU A 193 0.04 7.98 -5.63
C LEU A 193 1.53 8.38 -5.60
N LEU A 194 1.90 9.28 -4.69
CA LEU A 194 3.30 9.68 -4.49
C LEU A 194 4.16 8.49 -4.14
N PHE A 195 3.73 7.66 -3.19
CA PHE A 195 4.48 6.46 -2.80
C PHE A 195 4.72 5.54 -3.99
N TYR A 196 3.69 5.20 -4.76
CA TYR A 196 3.85 4.31 -5.92
C TYR A 196 4.74 4.92 -7.00
N GLN A 197 4.55 6.20 -7.33
CA GLN A 197 5.36 6.86 -8.37
C GLN A 197 6.81 7.06 -7.97
N SER A 198 7.09 7.35 -6.69
CA SER A 198 8.46 7.46 -6.18
C SER A 198 9.24 6.14 -6.24
N HIS A 199 8.59 4.99 -6.40
CA HIS A 199 9.24 3.69 -6.48
C HIS A 199 9.01 2.96 -7.81
N ALA A 200 8.32 3.61 -8.76
CA ALA A 200 7.96 3.04 -10.04
C ALA A 200 9.17 3.09 -11.00
N LYS A 201 9.56 1.94 -11.56
CA LYS A 201 10.70 1.87 -12.48
C LYS A 201 10.44 2.54 -13.84
N ASP A 202 9.18 2.60 -14.24
CA ASP A 202 8.73 3.18 -15.51
C ASP A 202 8.55 4.70 -15.44
N VAL A 203 8.86 5.35 -14.31
CA VAL A 203 8.83 6.81 -14.14
C VAL A 203 10.16 7.43 -14.53
N ASP A 204 10.12 8.47 -15.37
CA ASP A 204 11.28 9.34 -15.59
C ASP A 204 11.42 10.34 -14.43
N HIS A 205 12.09 9.88 -13.36
CA HIS A 205 12.37 10.67 -12.15
C HIS A 205 13.18 11.94 -12.43
N ALA A 206 14.10 11.88 -13.40
CA ALA A 206 14.93 13.04 -13.75
C ALA A 206 14.08 14.12 -14.42
N TRP A 207 13.21 13.73 -15.35
CA TRP A 207 12.25 14.64 -15.98
C TRP A 207 11.26 15.21 -14.97
N ALA A 208 10.72 14.36 -14.08
CA ALA A 208 9.77 14.78 -13.06
C ALA A 208 10.38 15.78 -12.07
N SER A 209 11.63 15.54 -11.65
CA SER A 209 12.40 16.43 -10.76
C SER A 209 12.84 17.74 -11.45
N SER A 210 12.95 17.77 -12.78
CA SER A 210 13.41 18.95 -13.51
C SER A 210 12.29 19.98 -13.77
N ARG A 211 11.03 19.66 -13.45
CA ARG A 211 9.89 20.53 -13.77
C ARG A 211 9.87 21.74 -12.85
N THR A 212 9.58 22.92 -13.41
CA THR A 212 9.33 24.10 -12.59
C THR A 212 7.86 24.23 -12.21
N ARG A 213 7.58 25.01 -11.17
CA ARG A 213 6.21 25.33 -10.76
C ARG A 213 5.41 25.98 -11.89
N GLU A 214 6.04 26.89 -12.63
CA GLU A 214 5.42 27.64 -13.72
C GLU A 214 5.07 26.72 -14.90
N GLU A 215 5.96 25.79 -15.25
CA GLU A 215 5.70 24.79 -16.29
C GLU A 215 4.51 23.90 -15.93
N LEU A 216 4.47 23.41 -14.68
CA LEU A 216 3.36 22.56 -14.21
C LEU A 216 2.05 23.34 -14.11
N ASP A 217 2.08 24.58 -13.62
CA ASP A 217 0.88 25.43 -13.52
C ASP A 217 0.29 25.71 -14.91
N GLN A 218 1.10 25.85 -15.97
CA GLN A 218 0.61 25.98 -17.36
C GLN A 218 -0.11 24.74 -17.88
N VAL A 219 0.23 23.55 -17.38
CA VAL A 219 -0.46 22.30 -17.72
C VAL A 219 -1.71 22.12 -16.87
N VAL A 220 -1.59 22.27 -15.55
CA VAL A 220 -2.65 21.96 -14.58
C VAL A 220 -3.79 22.97 -14.65
N GLU A 221 -3.50 24.27 -14.71
CA GLU A 221 -4.51 25.32 -14.57
C GLU A 221 -5.62 25.24 -15.63
N PRO A 222 -5.34 25.01 -16.93
CA PRO A 222 -6.39 24.79 -17.92
C PRO A 222 -7.29 23.58 -17.60
N PHE A 223 -6.73 22.47 -17.09
CA PHE A 223 -7.51 21.28 -16.74
C PHE A 223 -8.44 21.57 -15.58
N VAL A 224 -7.93 22.19 -14.51
CA VAL A 224 -8.72 22.59 -13.34
C VAL A 224 -9.88 23.50 -13.76
N GLN A 225 -9.62 24.49 -14.60
CA GLN A 225 -10.64 25.41 -15.10
C GLN A 225 -11.69 24.70 -15.94
N ALA A 226 -11.27 23.82 -16.86
CA ALA A 226 -12.19 23.07 -17.72
C ALA A 226 -13.07 22.12 -16.90
N MET A 227 -12.50 21.37 -15.96
CA MET A 227 -13.23 20.45 -15.08
C MET A 227 -14.24 21.18 -14.18
N ARG A 228 -13.90 22.39 -13.72
CA ARG A 228 -14.85 23.25 -12.97
C ARG A 228 -16.02 23.68 -13.84
N GLN A 229 -15.76 24.01 -15.11
CA GLN A 229 -16.81 24.42 -16.07
C GLN A 229 -17.75 23.27 -16.46
N THR A 230 -17.24 22.03 -16.54
CA THR A 230 -18.08 20.85 -16.82
C THR A 230 -18.89 20.40 -15.59
N GLY A 231 -18.63 20.97 -14.41
CA GLY A 231 -19.25 20.56 -13.15
C GLY A 231 -18.75 19.21 -12.63
N GLN A 232 -17.70 18.65 -13.24
CA GLN A 232 -17.09 17.39 -12.82
C GLN A 232 -16.09 17.56 -11.67
N TRP A 233 -15.65 18.80 -11.40
CA TRP A 233 -14.72 19.13 -10.33
C TRP A 233 -15.36 18.98 -8.95
N THR A 234 -14.88 18.02 -8.18
CA THR A 234 -15.39 17.71 -6.84
C THR A 234 -14.66 18.50 -5.75
N GLN A 235 -15.18 18.44 -4.52
CA GLN A 235 -14.48 18.98 -3.36
C GLN A 235 -13.16 18.23 -3.08
N GLU A 236 -13.07 16.95 -3.45
CA GLU A 236 -11.85 16.16 -3.30
C GLU A 236 -10.78 16.61 -4.29
N ASP A 237 -11.18 16.92 -5.53
CA ASP A 237 -10.30 17.49 -6.54
C ASP A 237 -9.77 18.87 -6.11
N GLU A 238 -10.64 19.70 -5.53
CA GLU A 238 -10.23 21.01 -4.98
C GLU A 238 -9.19 20.85 -3.86
N ALA A 239 -9.41 19.93 -2.93
CA ALA A 239 -8.44 19.62 -1.88
C ALA A 239 -7.12 19.07 -2.47
N GLY A 240 -7.18 18.22 -3.50
CA GLY A 240 -6.01 17.73 -4.23
C GLY A 240 -5.24 18.87 -4.91
N TYR A 241 -5.94 19.83 -5.50
CA TYR A 241 -5.35 21.03 -6.09
C TYR A 241 -4.68 21.92 -5.04
N HIS A 242 -5.28 22.08 -3.85
CA HIS A 242 -4.62 22.78 -2.74
C HIS A 242 -3.31 22.11 -2.32
N LEU A 243 -3.28 20.77 -2.23
CA LEU A 243 -2.04 20.03 -1.96
C LEU A 243 -0.98 20.26 -3.04
N TYR A 244 -1.38 20.21 -4.32
CA TYR A 244 -0.50 20.54 -5.45
C TYR A 244 0.09 21.96 -5.32
N ARG A 245 -0.73 22.95 -4.96
CA ARG A 245 -0.29 24.35 -4.83
C ARG A 245 0.73 24.55 -3.72
N GLN A 246 0.61 23.80 -2.63
CA GLN A 246 1.49 23.85 -1.44
C GLN A 246 2.77 23.03 -1.61
N GLU A 247 2.80 22.04 -2.51
CA GLU A 247 3.96 21.17 -2.71
C GLU A 247 5.18 21.94 -3.21
N THR A 248 6.29 21.78 -2.49
CA THR A 248 7.57 22.46 -2.75
C THR A 248 8.59 21.55 -3.40
N ASP A 249 8.48 20.24 -3.20
CA ASP A 249 9.36 19.27 -3.84
C ASP A 249 8.98 19.13 -5.34
N PRO A 250 9.90 19.39 -6.29
CA PRO A 250 9.58 19.41 -7.71
C PRO A 250 9.01 18.09 -8.23
N GLU A 251 9.57 16.96 -7.78
CA GLU A 251 9.15 15.63 -8.22
C GLU A 251 7.75 15.30 -7.70
N LYS A 252 7.52 15.47 -6.40
CA LYS A 252 6.19 15.27 -5.80
C LYS A 252 5.17 16.22 -6.41
N ARG A 253 5.57 17.45 -6.76
CA ARG A 253 4.69 18.40 -7.44
C ARG A 253 4.29 17.90 -8.83
N THR A 254 5.22 17.30 -9.59
CA THR A 254 4.92 16.66 -10.88
C THR A 254 3.94 15.50 -10.72
N PHE A 255 4.12 14.65 -9.71
CA PHE A 255 3.20 13.55 -9.41
C PHE A 255 1.81 14.03 -9.00
N ARG A 256 1.74 15.13 -8.22
CA ARG A 256 0.45 15.79 -7.91
C ARG A 256 -0.17 16.46 -9.12
N ALA A 257 0.62 17.04 -10.04
CA ALA A 257 0.11 17.55 -11.31
C ALA A 257 -0.52 16.42 -12.12
N TRP A 258 0.16 15.28 -12.21
CA TRP A 258 -0.35 14.07 -12.84
C TRP A 258 -1.70 13.64 -12.26
N TYR A 259 -1.84 13.57 -10.93
CA TYR A 259 -3.12 13.25 -10.26
C TYR A 259 -4.29 14.08 -10.79
N LEU A 260 -4.07 15.38 -11.00
CA LEU A 260 -5.12 16.32 -11.38
C LEU A 260 -5.50 16.24 -12.86
N ILE A 261 -4.64 15.70 -13.72
CA ILE A 261 -4.85 15.69 -15.18
C ILE A 261 -5.09 14.29 -15.76
N ALA A 262 -4.75 13.22 -15.02
CA ALA A 262 -4.70 11.83 -15.50
C ALA A 262 -6.04 11.30 -16.06
N ASN A 263 -7.17 11.90 -15.69
CA ASN A 263 -8.50 11.50 -16.15
C ASN A 263 -9.24 12.65 -16.86
N PRO A 264 -8.94 12.94 -18.13
CA PRO A 264 -9.57 14.02 -18.91
C PRO A 264 -10.98 13.65 -19.42
N GLN A 265 -11.66 12.69 -18.80
CA GLN A 265 -12.93 12.18 -19.29
C GLN A 265 -14.01 13.27 -19.29
N GLY A 266 -14.58 13.53 -20.47
CA GLY A 266 -15.58 14.57 -20.67
C GLY A 266 -15.01 15.94 -21.06
N LEU A 267 -13.68 16.08 -21.12
CA LEU A 267 -13.03 17.26 -21.67
C LEU A 267 -12.87 17.16 -23.21
N PRO A 268 -12.69 18.29 -23.91
CA PRO A 268 -12.37 18.31 -25.34
C PRO A 268 -11.12 17.48 -25.67
N LYS A 269 -11.05 16.96 -26.90
CA LYS A 269 -9.94 16.09 -27.37
C LYS A 269 -8.55 16.71 -27.17
N GLU A 270 -8.44 18.03 -27.20
CA GLU A 270 -7.19 18.75 -26.95
C GLU A 270 -6.62 18.47 -25.55
N PHE A 271 -7.47 18.32 -24.53
CA PHE A 271 -7.04 17.96 -23.17
C PHE A 271 -6.54 16.53 -23.11
N VAL A 272 -7.19 15.60 -23.80
CA VAL A 272 -6.72 14.21 -23.91
C VAL A 272 -5.34 14.17 -24.56
N GLN A 273 -5.09 14.97 -25.59
CA GLN A 273 -3.79 15.04 -26.24
C GLN A 273 -2.70 15.61 -25.31
N ARG A 274 -3.00 16.70 -24.59
CA ARG A 274 -2.06 17.28 -23.61
C ARG A 274 -1.75 16.34 -22.45
N GLU A 275 -2.75 15.61 -21.99
CA GLU A 275 -2.60 14.58 -20.97
C GLU A 275 -1.66 13.47 -21.47
N LEU A 276 -1.86 12.96 -22.70
CA LEU A 276 -0.98 11.96 -23.31
C LEU A 276 0.46 12.46 -23.47
N GLU A 277 0.64 13.71 -23.92
CA GLU A 277 1.97 14.32 -24.02
C GLU A 277 2.68 14.42 -22.67
N PHE A 278 1.93 14.68 -21.60
CA PHE A 278 2.47 14.68 -20.24
C PHE A 278 2.78 13.24 -19.78
N ARG A 279 1.82 12.31 -19.96
CA ARG A 279 1.94 10.90 -19.60
C ARG A 279 3.18 10.27 -20.23
N TRP A 280 3.41 10.47 -21.52
CA TRP A 280 4.56 9.85 -22.20
C TRP A 280 5.91 10.45 -21.84
N LYS A 281 5.94 11.67 -21.29
CA LYS A 281 7.17 12.23 -20.72
C LYS A 281 7.42 11.69 -19.32
N LEU A 282 6.35 11.51 -18.54
CA LEU A 282 6.44 10.96 -17.19
C LEU A 282 6.72 9.45 -17.21
N PHE A 283 6.14 8.73 -18.17
CA PHE A 283 6.24 7.28 -18.34
C PHE A 283 6.69 6.92 -19.77
N PRO A 284 7.98 7.12 -20.10
CA PRO A 284 8.47 6.94 -21.47
C PRO A 284 8.34 5.50 -21.97
N GLU A 285 8.56 4.49 -21.13
CA GLU A 285 8.50 3.07 -21.50
C GLU A 285 7.08 2.65 -21.97
N LYS A 286 6.03 3.26 -21.40
CA LYS A 286 4.64 2.99 -21.81
C LYS A 286 4.29 3.52 -23.20
N LYS A 287 5.09 4.45 -23.74
CA LYS A 287 4.90 4.93 -25.10
C LYS A 287 5.36 3.88 -26.11
N GLU A 288 6.48 3.22 -25.82
CA GLU A 288 7.11 2.24 -26.72
C GLU A 288 6.30 0.94 -26.84
N GLU A 289 5.47 0.59 -25.85
CA GLU A 289 4.60 -0.60 -25.90
C GLU A 289 3.37 -0.44 -26.82
N ILE A 290 3.02 0.79 -27.22
CA ILE A 290 1.81 1.11 -28.00
C ILE A 290 2.15 1.46 -29.47
N GLU A 291 3.41 1.75 -29.78
CA GLU A 291 3.93 2.03 -31.14
C GLU A 291 4.40 0.75 -31.87
#